data_AF-A0A2E3CTQ3-F1
#
_entry.id   AF-A0A2E3CTQ3-F1
#
_cell.length_a   1.000
_cell.length_b   1.000
_cell.length_c   1.000
_cell.angle_alpha   90.00
_cell.angle_beta   90.00
_cell.angle_gamma   90.00
#
_symmetry.space_group_name_H-M   'P 1'
#
loop_
_entity.id
_entity.type
_entity.pdbx_description
1 polymer ?
#
loop_
_entity_poly.entity_id
_entity_poly.type
_entity_poly.pdbx_seq_one_letter_code
_entity_poly.pdbx_strand_id
1 'polypeptide(L)'
;MIKIPVLGFHTQDFPPIEHALDDPNGLLAAGGDLSPERLIDAYRRGIFPWFDKDQPILWWSPSPRAVLFPDQLHVSRSLRKTLRKQIYRVTMDTAFEQVIRACAEPRAYTDGTWITEDMIAAYIALHKLGFAHSVEAWQGEKLVGGLYGIALGKIYFGESMFSRATDASKVAFVHLVNQLKAWDFQLIDCQVENPHLDSLGSISIGRTHFKGLLDSYIPPLEQLYSTQPRKWTLDWQYCGT
;
A
#
# COMPACT_ATOMS: atom_id res chain seq x y z
N MET A 1 5.54 -27.77 -13.51
CA MET A 1 6.69 -26.86 -13.27
C MET A 1 6.26 -25.48 -13.76
N ILE A 2 6.10 -24.54 -12.84
CA ILE A 2 5.75 -23.15 -13.18
C ILE A 2 6.93 -22.54 -13.95
N LYS A 3 6.67 -21.97 -15.13
CA LYS A 3 7.69 -21.29 -15.93
C LYS A 3 7.39 -19.79 -15.91
N ILE A 4 8.18 -19.05 -15.14
CA ILE A 4 8.17 -17.59 -15.09
C ILE A 4 9.56 -17.04 -15.39
N PRO A 5 9.68 -15.84 -15.98
CA PRO A 5 10.96 -15.16 -16.16
C PRO A 5 11.68 -14.95 -14.83
N VAL A 6 13.01 -15.08 -14.85
CA VAL A 6 13.88 -14.69 -13.73
C VAL A 6 14.59 -13.40 -14.10
N LEU A 7 14.36 -12.35 -13.30
CA LEU A 7 14.93 -11.02 -13.53
C LEU A 7 16.41 -10.99 -13.12
N GLY A 8 17.24 -10.33 -13.91
CA GLY A 8 18.64 -10.06 -13.55
C GLY A 8 18.77 -8.91 -12.55
N PHE A 9 19.89 -8.85 -11.82
CA PHE A 9 20.21 -7.79 -10.86
C PHE A 9 20.49 -6.42 -11.49
N HIS A 10 20.80 -6.37 -12.79
CA HIS A 10 21.20 -5.13 -13.48
C HIS A 10 20.21 -4.66 -14.55
N THR A 11 19.10 -5.38 -14.72
CA THR A 11 18.03 -5.05 -15.66
C THR A 11 16.77 -4.71 -14.88
N GLN A 12 16.20 -3.53 -15.14
CA GLN A 12 14.95 -3.09 -14.51
C GLN A 12 13.70 -3.59 -15.25
N ASP A 13 13.87 -4.28 -16.38
CA ASP A 13 12.75 -4.64 -17.24
C ASP A 13 11.87 -5.74 -16.64
N PHE A 14 10.62 -5.38 -16.36
CA PHE A 14 9.55 -6.35 -16.10
C PHE A 14 8.93 -6.86 -17.41
N PRO A 15 8.55 -8.15 -17.47
CA PRO A 15 7.70 -8.65 -18.56
C PRO A 15 6.34 -7.92 -18.57
N PRO A 16 5.64 -7.89 -19.73
CA PRO A 16 4.28 -7.37 -19.81
C PRO A 16 3.35 -8.03 -18.79
N ILE A 17 2.51 -7.25 -18.11
CA ILE A 17 1.62 -7.76 -17.05
C ILE A 17 0.58 -8.75 -17.59
N GLU A 18 0.31 -8.74 -18.89
CA GLU A 18 -0.55 -9.70 -19.59
C GLU A 18 0.02 -11.13 -19.54
N HIS A 19 1.31 -11.30 -19.26
CA HIS A 19 1.96 -12.60 -19.12
C HIS A 19 1.87 -13.19 -17.69
N ALA A 20 1.31 -12.45 -16.72
CA ALA A 20 1.13 -12.97 -15.38
C ALA A 20 0.15 -14.16 -15.39
N LEU A 21 0.49 -15.20 -14.64
CA LEU A 21 -0.24 -16.46 -14.60
C LEU A 21 -1.65 -16.28 -14.02
N ASP A 22 -2.57 -17.16 -14.43
CA ASP A 22 -3.90 -17.26 -13.81
C ASP A 22 -3.86 -18.09 -12.51
N ASP A 23 -2.94 -19.05 -12.42
CA ASP A 23 -2.68 -19.87 -11.23
C ASP A 23 -1.18 -20.17 -11.06
N PRO A 24 -0.52 -19.70 -9.98
CA PRO A 24 -1.03 -18.77 -8.96
C PRO A 24 -1.38 -17.41 -9.55
N ASN A 25 -2.56 -16.87 -9.20
CA ASN A 25 -3.10 -15.65 -9.81
C ASN A 25 -2.14 -14.47 -9.66
N GLY A 26 -1.68 -13.95 -10.79
CA GLY A 26 -0.86 -12.76 -10.87
C GLY A 26 0.64 -13.01 -10.81
N LEU A 27 1.11 -14.24 -10.57
CA LEU A 27 2.55 -14.49 -10.51
C LEU A 27 3.19 -14.17 -11.88
N LEU A 28 4.14 -13.24 -11.90
CA LEU A 28 4.67 -12.65 -13.13
C LEU A 28 6.15 -12.97 -13.34
N ALA A 29 6.99 -12.81 -12.31
CA ALA A 29 8.43 -13.00 -12.41
C ALA A 29 9.06 -13.34 -11.06
N ALA A 30 10.29 -13.85 -11.08
CA ALA A 30 11.10 -14.11 -9.88
C ALA A 30 12.47 -13.41 -9.95
N GLY A 31 13.12 -13.22 -8.81
CA GLY A 31 14.49 -12.68 -8.72
C GLY A 31 14.56 -11.16 -8.86
N GLY A 32 15.72 -10.66 -9.26
CA GLY A 32 16.04 -9.24 -9.21
C GLY A 32 16.46 -8.79 -7.80
N ASP A 33 16.09 -7.57 -7.44
CA ASP A 33 16.43 -6.91 -6.18
C ASP A 33 15.27 -6.04 -5.69
N LEU A 34 15.38 -5.46 -4.50
CA LEU A 34 14.43 -4.50 -3.94
C LEU A 34 14.97 -3.06 -4.01
N SER A 35 15.74 -2.73 -5.06
CA SER A 35 16.21 -1.35 -5.25
C SER A 35 15.03 -0.39 -5.40
N PRO A 36 15.13 0.85 -4.89
CA PRO A 36 14.07 1.84 -5.04
C PRO A 36 13.63 2.03 -6.48
N GLU A 37 14.56 2.05 -7.43
CA GLU A 37 14.30 2.23 -8.85
C GLU A 37 13.44 1.10 -9.42
N ARG A 38 13.77 -0.16 -9.08
CA ARG A 38 13.00 -1.32 -9.53
C ARG A 38 11.61 -1.36 -8.88
N LEU A 39 11.51 -1.06 -7.59
CA LEU A 39 10.21 -1.00 -6.91
C LEU A 39 9.32 0.07 -7.53
N ILE A 40 9.83 1.28 -7.74
CA ILE A 40 9.08 2.34 -8.40
C ILE A 40 8.63 1.90 -9.80
N ASP A 41 9.50 1.30 -10.61
CA ASP A 41 9.11 0.80 -11.94
C ASP A 41 8.04 -0.31 -11.85
N ALA A 42 8.15 -1.22 -10.87
CA ALA A 42 7.16 -2.26 -10.62
C ALA A 42 5.78 -1.65 -10.34
N TYR A 43 5.67 -0.74 -9.35
CA TYR A 43 4.41 -0.12 -8.96
C TYR A 43 3.78 0.70 -10.10
N ARG A 44 4.60 1.42 -10.87
CA ARG A 44 4.13 2.15 -12.08
C ARG A 44 3.47 1.23 -13.10
N ARG A 45 3.87 -0.04 -13.16
CA ARG A 45 3.32 -1.07 -14.04
C ARG A 45 2.23 -1.91 -13.39
N GLY A 46 1.88 -1.63 -12.13
CA GLY A 46 0.89 -2.42 -11.38
C GLY A 46 1.45 -3.72 -10.81
N ILE A 47 2.76 -3.80 -10.63
CA ILE A 47 3.48 -4.98 -10.14
C ILE A 47 3.92 -4.71 -8.70
N PHE A 48 3.81 -5.68 -7.81
CA PHE A 48 4.31 -5.58 -6.44
C PHE A 48 5.09 -6.84 -6.02
N PRO A 49 6.10 -6.70 -5.15
CA PRO A 49 6.82 -7.84 -4.59
C PRO A 49 6.00 -8.50 -3.47
N TRP A 50 5.93 -9.83 -3.46
CA TRP A 50 5.32 -10.57 -2.37
C TRP A 50 5.88 -11.99 -2.28
N PHE A 51 6.61 -12.31 -1.22
CA PHE A 51 7.32 -13.58 -1.09
C PHE A 51 7.60 -13.89 0.39
N ASP A 52 7.76 -15.17 0.71
CA ASP A 52 8.17 -15.61 2.04
C ASP A 52 9.70 -15.57 2.21
N LYS A 53 10.18 -15.58 3.46
CA LYS A 53 11.61 -15.47 3.80
C LYS A 53 12.53 -16.45 3.05
N ASP A 54 12.04 -17.67 2.78
CA ASP A 54 12.81 -18.73 2.14
C ASP A 54 12.58 -18.81 0.62
N GLN A 55 11.81 -17.88 0.06
CA GLN A 55 11.54 -17.77 -1.37
C GLN A 55 12.44 -16.71 -2.00
N PRO A 56 12.76 -16.84 -3.31
CA PRO A 56 13.29 -15.71 -4.06
C PRO A 56 12.24 -14.58 -4.08
N ILE A 57 12.66 -13.36 -4.40
CA ILE A 57 11.72 -12.27 -4.66
C ILE A 57 10.74 -12.72 -5.76
N LEU A 58 9.45 -12.63 -5.49
CA LEU A 58 8.38 -12.91 -6.45
C LEU A 58 7.60 -11.63 -6.72
N TRP A 59 7.24 -11.42 -7.98
CA TRP A 59 6.57 -10.22 -8.47
C TRP A 59 5.19 -10.57 -9.03
N TRP A 60 4.18 -9.78 -8.66
CA TRP A 60 2.77 -10.12 -8.86
C TRP A 60 1.97 -8.99 -9.52
N SER A 61 1.03 -9.38 -10.38
CA SER A 61 0.01 -8.51 -10.98
C SER A 61 -1.32 -9.28 -11.17
N PRO A 62 -2.08 -9.52 -10.07
CA PRO A 62 -3.31 -10.31 -10.10
C PRO A 62 -4.41 -9.72 -10.98
N SER A 63 -5.34 -10.58 -11.39
CA SER A 63 -6.61 -10.21 -12.02
C SER A 63 -7.74 -11.10 -11.46
N PRO A 64 -8.81 -10.55 -10.86
CA PRO A 64 -9.04 -9.13 -10.63
C PRO A 64 -8.04 -8.49 -9.65
N ARG A 65 -8.00 -7.15 -9.66
CA ARG A 65 -7.22 -6.29 -8.77
C ARG A 65 -8.18 -5.59 -7.81
N ALA A 66 -7.94 -5.73 -6.50
CA ALA A 66 -8.73 -5.03 -5.50
C ALA A 66 -8.31 -3.57 -5.39
N VAL A 67 -9.27 -2.65 -5.38
CA VAL A 67 -9.06 -1.20 -5.32
C VAL A 67 -10.12 -0.52 -4.47
N LEU A 68 -9.82 0.67 -3.97
CA LEU A 68 -10.76 1.59 -3.34
C LEU A 68 -10.71 2.95 -4.04
N PHE A 69 -11.83 3.39 -4.60
CA PHE A 69 -11.99 4.78 -5.02
C PHE A 69 -12.26 5.63 -3.76
N PRO A 70 -11.54 6.75 -3.52
CA PRO A 70 -11.72 7.53 -2.30
C PRO A 70 -13.16 7.97 -2.01
N ASP A 71 -13.95 8.24 -3.06
CA ASP A 71 -15.37 8.59 -2.97
C ASP A 71 -16.29 7.44 -2.55
N GLN A 72 -15.82 6.20 -2.64
CA GLN A 72 -16.58 5.00 -2.30
C GLN A 72 -16.30 4.49 -0.88
N LEU A 73 -15.51 5.23 -0.09
CA LEU A 73 -15.22 4.86 1.29
C LEU A 73 -16.50 4.64 2.11
N HIS A 74 -16.71 3.41 2.55
CA HIS A 74 -17.78 3.06 3.45
C HIS A 74 -17.32 3.15 4.91
N VAL A 75 -17.84 4.15 5.63
CA VAL A 75 -17.64 4.28 7.08
C VAL A 75 -18.87 3.74 7.81
N SER A 76 -18.76 2.61 8.48
CA SER A 76 -19.88 2.01 9.21
C SER A 76 -20.40 2.90 10.34
N ARG A 77 -21.63 2.67 10.82
CA ARG A 77 -22.22 3.45 11.93
C ARG A 77 -21.39 3.34 13.22
N SER A 78 -20.83 2.16 13.52
CA SER A 78 -19.96 1.95 14.68
C SER A 78 -18.64 2.70 14.53
N LEU A 79 -18.02 2.64 13.35
CA LEU A 79 -16.76 3.35 13.09
C LEU A 79 -16.94 4.86 13.17
N ARG A 80 -18.06 5.42 12.67
CA ARG A 80 -18.40 6.84 12.87
C ARG A 80 -18.50 7.22 14.36
N LYS A 81 -19.07 6.34 15.21
CA LYS A 81 -19.09 6.57 16.66
C LYS A 81 -17.68 6.58 17.24
N THR A 82 -16.79 5.70 16.79
CA THR A 82 -15.38 5.69 17.23
C THR A 82 -14.66 6.97 16.81
N LEU A 83 -14.80 7.40 15.56
CA LEU A 83 -14.19 8.63 15.02
C LEU A 83 -14.60 9.87 15.81
N ARG A 84 -15.90 10.01 16.15
CA ARG A 84 -16.40 11.14 16.96
C ARG A 84 -15.81 11.22 18.36
N LYS A 85 -15.36 10.10 18.94
CA LYS A 85 -14.75 10.14 20.28
C LYS A 85 -13.34 10.74 20.25
N GLN A 86 -12.71 10.83 19.08
CA GLN A 86 -11.36 11.39 18.89
C GLN A 86 -10.32 10.83 19.89
N ILE A 87 -10.43 9.54 20.21
CA ILE A 87 -9.54 8.86 21.18
C ILE A 87 -8.14 8.60 20.62
N TYR A 88 -7.97 8.70 19.31
CA TYR A 88 -6.71 8.49 18.63
C TYR A 88 -6.24 9.80 18.01
N ARG A 89 -5.01 10.22 18.32
CA ARG A 89 -4.30 11.24 17.55
C ARG A 89 -3.78 10.57 16.28
N VAL A 90 -4.12 11.11 15.11
CA VAL A 90 -3.63 10.59 13.84
C VAL A 90 -2.53 11.50 13.30
N THR A 91 -1.46 10.92 12.79
CA THR A 91 -0.36 11.64 12.13
C THR A 91 0.04 10.94 10.82
N MET A 92 0.86 11.61 10.01
CA MET A 92 1.45 11.05 8.80
C MET A 92 2.96 11.26 8.81
N ASP A 93 3.71 10.27 8.31
CA ASP A 93 5.17 10.29 8.15
C ASP A 93 5.96 10.70 9.39
N THR A 94 5.44 10.39 10.59
CA THR A 94 6.15 10.68 11.85
C THR A 94 6.90 9.46 12.39
N ALA A 95 6.46 8.26 12.04
CA ALA A 95 7.03 7.02 12.58
C ALA A 95 6.97 5.85 11.59
N PHE A 96 7.33 6.10 10.31
CA PHE A 96 7.27 5.11 9.24
C PHE A 96 7.93 3.76 9.61
N GLU A 97 9.15 3.79 10.16
CA GLU A 97 9.86 2.58 10.58
C GLU A 97 9.09 1.81 11.68
N GLN A 98 8.47 2.52 12.64
CA GLN A 98 7.67 1.85 13.68
C GLN A 98 6.43 1.20 13.08
N VAL A 99 5.79 1.84 12.10
CA VAL A 99 4.61 1.31 11.41
C VAL A 99 4.95 0.04 10.63
N ILE A 100 5.97 0.08 9.76
CA ILE A 100 6.32 -1.10 8.94
C ILE A 100 6.80 -2.26 9.81
N ARG A 101 7.56 -2.00 10.88
CA ARG A 101 7.96 -3.03 11.85
C ARG A 101 6.76 -3.61 12.60
N ALA A 102 5.80 -2.78 13.02
CA ALA A 102 4.58 -3.26 13.65
C ALA A 102 3.69 -4.07 12.67
N CYS A 103 3.70 -3.73 11.38
CA CYS A 103 3.07 -4.55 10.33
C CYS A 103 3.78 -5.90 10.11
N ALA A 104 5.08 -5.97 10.38
CA ALA A 104 5.90 -7.17 10.22
C ALA A 104 5.75 -8.19 11.37
N GLU A 105 5.24 -7.75 12.52
CA GLU A 105 5.04 -8.61 13.69
C GLU A 105 4.07 -9.78 13.39
N PRO A 106 4.32 -10.98 13.96
CA PRO A 106 3.40 -12.11 13.84
C PRO A 106 1.99 -11.74 14.28
N ARG A 107 0.99 -12.23 13.54
CA ARG A 107 -0.41 -12.03 13.89
C ARG A 107 -0.89 -13.22 14.71
N ALA A 108 -1.94 -13.05 15.50
CA ALA A 108 -2.48 -14.12 16.35
C ALA A 108 -2.87 -15.41 15.60
N TYR A 109 -2.94 -15.36 14.27
CA TYR A 109 -3.34 -16.44 13.38
C TYR A 109 -2.25 -16.82 12.34
N THR A 110 -1.05 -16.24 12.38
CA THR A 110 0.07 -16.60 11.49
C THR A 110 1.42 -16.55 12.22
N ASP A 111 2.27 -17.55 11.98
CA ASP A 111 3.63 -17.62 12.58
C ASP A 111 4.61 -16.57 12.05
N GLY A 112 4.21 -15.79 11.05
CA GLY A 112 5.01 -14.71 10.48
C GLY A 112 4.22 -13.84 9.48
N THR A 113 4.91 -12.86 8.91
CA THR A 113 4.45 -12.02 7.81
C THR A 113 5.45 -12.10 6.66
N TRP A 114 5.02 -11.77 5.44
CA TRP A 114 5.89 -11.65 4.27
C TRP A 114 6.85 -10.45 4.33
N ILE A 115 6.75 -9.62 5.37
CA ILE A 115 7.55 -8.40 5.54
C ILE A 115 8.87 -8.78 6.21
N THR A 116 9.86 -9.13 5.40
CA THR A 116 11.23 -9.45 5.83
C THR A 116 12.03 -8.17 6.17
N GLU A 117 13.21 -8.32 6.79
CA GLU A 117 14.11 -7.17 7.02
C GLU A 117 14.56 -6.50 5.70
N ASP A 118 14.70 -7.26 4.61
CA ASP A 118 15.03 -6.70 3.29
C ASP A 118 13.88 -5.82 2.76
N MET A 119 12.63 -6.26 2.96
CA MET A 119 11.45 -5.44 2.65
C MET A 119 11.40 -4.19 3.53
N ILE A 120 11.66 -4.32 4.84
CA ILE A 120 11.70 -3.16 5.74
C ILE A 120 12.73 -2.14 5.27
N ALA A 121 13.95 -2.59 4.96
CA ALA A 121 15.03 -1.73 4.49
C ALA A 121 14.66 -1.02 3.16
N ALA A 122 14.07 -1.76 2.21
CA ALA A 122 13.69 -1.23 0.91
C ALA A 122 12.60 -0.13 1.02
N TYR A 123 11.57 -0.35 1.84
CA TYR A 123 10.49 0.62 2.00
C TYR A 123 10.90 1.82 2.86
N ILE A 124 11.82 1.64 3.82
CA ILE A 124 12.46 2.77 4.51
C ILE A 124 13.27 3.61 3.51
N ALA A 125 13.96 2.99 2.55
CA ALA A 125 14.65 3.72 1.49
C ALA A 125 13.67 4.50 0.61
N LEU A 126 12.55 3.89 0.20
CA LEU A 126 11.48 4.59 -0.52
C LEU A 126 10.85 5.73 0.28
N HIS A 127 10.69 5.56 1.60
CA HIS A 127 10.18 6.62 2.47
C HIS A 127 11.14 7.81 2.50
N LYS A 128 12.46 7.57 2.64
CA LYS A 128 13.48 8.62 2.59
C LYS A 128 13.52 9.37 1.24
N LEU A 129 13.14 8.68 0.16
CA LEU A 129 13.02 9.27 -1.17
C LEU A 129 11.68 9.99 -1.39
N GLY A 130 10.74 9.92 -0.43
CA GLY A 130 9.43 10.55 -0.51
C GLY A 130 8.41 9.77 -1.33
N PHE A 131 8.61 8.47 -1.55
CA PHE A 131 7.68 7.61 -2.29
C PHE A 131 6.80 6.74 -1.39
N ALA A 132 7.31 6.34 -0.23
CA ALA A 132 6.53 5.56 0.74
C ALA A 132 6.11 6.44 1.91
N HIS A 133 4.86 6.27 2.35
CA HIS A 133 4.25 7.09 3.39
C HIS A 133 3.54 6.24 4.41
N SER A 134 3.48 6.73 5.65
CA SER A 134 2.79 6.09 6.76
C SER A 134 1.69 6.97 7.34
N VAL A 135 0.67 6.32 7.90
CA VAL A 135 -0.35 6.95 8.73
C VAL A 135 -0.36 6.25 10.07
N GLU A 136 -0.25 7.03 11.14
CA GLU A 136 -0.11 6.51 12.50
C GLU A 136 -1.34 6.86 13.34
N ALA A 137 -1.84 5.91 14.13
CA ALA A 137 -2.87 6.14 15.15
C ALA A 137 -2.26 5.97 16.55
N TRP A 138 -2.26 7.06 17.32
CA TRP A 138 -1.67 7.13 18.65
C TRP A 138 -2.73 7.23 19.74
N GLN A 139 -2.54 6.49 20.83
CA GLN A 139 -3.29 6.66 22.07
C GLN A 139 -2.34 7.18 23.14
N GLY A 140 -2.40 8.48 23.42
CA GLY A 140 -1.31 9.18 24.11
C GLY A 140 -0.02 9.09 23.27
N GLU A 141 1.07 8.65 23.90
CA GLU A 141 2.36 8.43 23.22
C GLU A 141 2.52 7.02 22.63
N LYS A 142 1.52 6.14 22.79
CA LYS A 142 1.61 4.76 22.29
C LYS A 142 1.08 4.66 20.87
N LEU A 143 1.89 4.11 19.97
CA LEU A 143 1.47 3.73 18.63
C LEU A 143 0.59 2.48 18.69
N VAL A 144 -0.70 2.63 18.44
CA VAL A 144 -1.72 1.58 18.60
C VAL A 144 -2.36 1.11 17.31
N GLY A 145 -2.00 1.71 16.19
CA GLY A 145 -2.39 1.26 14.87
C GLY A 145 -1.76 2.12 13.80
N GLY A 146 -1.86 1.67 12.56
CA GLY A 146 -1.32 2.40 11.43
C GLY A 146 -1.24 1.55 10.18
N LEU A 147 -0.79 2.19 9.12
CA LEU A 147 -0.62 1.60 7.80
C LEU A 147 0.45 2.35 7.04
N TYR A 148 1.02 1.68 6.03
CA TYR A 148 1.95 2.31 5.11
C TYR A 148 1.65 1.90 3.68
N GLY A 149 2.21 2.64 2.74
CA GLY A 149 2.03 2.42 1.32
C GLY A 149 2.92 3.29 0.48
N ILE A 150 2.81 3.16 -0.83
CA ILE A 150 3.56 3.94 -1.81
C ILE A 150 2.61 4.90 -2.51
N ALA A 151 3.01 6.15 -2.73
CA ALA A 151 2.26 7.10 -3.54
C ALA A 151 2.98 7.32 -4.86
N LEU A 152 2.28 7.20 -5.99
CA LEU A 152 2.78 7.58 -7.31
C LEU A 152 1.71 8.37 -8.05
N GLY A 153 2.01 9.63 -8.37
CA GLY A 153 1.04 10.51 -9.02
C GLY A 153 -0.22 10.67 -8.18
N LYS A 154 -1.37 10.22 -8.71
CA LYS A 154 -2.66 10.24 -8.02
C LYS A 154 -3.14 8.87 -7.54
N ILE A 155 -2.23 7.91 -7.39
CA ILE A 155 -2.53 6.56 -6.91
C ILE A 155 -1.72 6.25 -5.65
N TYR A 156 -2.40 5.69 -4.65
CA TYR A 156 -1.78 5.20 -3.41
C TYR A 156 -1.86 3.67 -3.35
N PHE A 157 -0.73 3.00 -3.27
CA PHE A 157 -0.61 1.54 -3.15
C PHE A 157 -0.52 1.18 -1.67
N GLY A 158 -1.61 0.70 -1.09
CA GLY A 158 -1.65 0.35 0.34
C GLY A 158 -0.98 -0.99 0.59
N GLU A 159 0.07 -1.04 1.40
CA GLU A 159 0.89 -2.26 1.54
C GLU A 159 0.43 -3.15 2.68
N SER A 160 0.37 -2.58 3.89
CA SER A 160 -0.07 -3.31 5.07
C SER A 160 -0.53 -2.36 6.15
N MET A 161 -1.27 -2.92 7.10
CA MET A 161 -1.77 -2.23 8.28
C MET A 161 -1.69 -3.13 9.52
N PHE A 162 -1.62 -2.50 10.68
CA PHE A 162 -1.65 -3.17 11.98
C PHE A 162 -2.58 -2.43 12.94
N SER A 163 -3.11 -3.16 13.92
CA SER A 163 -3.97 -2.60 14.96
C SER A 163 -3.71 -3.32 16.28
N ARG A 164 -3.41 -2.54 17.33
CA ARG A 164 -3.22 -2.97 18.73
C ARG A 164 -4.32 -2.45 19.65
N ALA A 165 -5.19 -1.58 19.14
CA ALA A 165 -6.41 -1.13 19.81
C ALA A 165 -7.62 -1.22 18.86
N THR A 166 -8.82 -1.27 19.43
CA THR A 166 -10.07 -1.39 18.68
C THR A 166 -10.22 -0.26 17.66
N ASP A 167 -10.45 -0.61 16.40
CA ASP A 167 -10.62 0.31 15.28
C ASP A 167 -9.43 1.25 14.97
N ALA A 168 -8.27 1.10 15.62
CA ALA A 168 -7.14 2.03 15.41
C ALA A 168 -6.68 2.07 13.94
N SER A 169 -6.50 0.90 13.29
CA SER A 169 -6.16 0.85 11.86
C SER A 169 -7.26 1.41 10.97
N LYS A 170 -8.54 1.17 11.29
CA LYS A 170 -9.67 1.71 10.53
C LYS A 170 -9.75 3.23 10.65
N VAL A 171 -9.48 3.78 11.83
CA VAL A 171 -9.41 5.23 12.04
C VAL A 171 -8.28 5.83 11.23
N ALA A 172 -7.07 5.24 11.25
CA ALA A 172 -5.96 5.66 10.40
C ALA A 172 -6.32 5.60 8.91
N PHE A 173 -6.96 4.52 8.46
CA PHE A 173 -7.40 4.37 7.08
C PHE A 173 -8.44 5.42 6.66
N VAL A 174 -9.44 5.71 7.50
CA VAL A 174 -10.42 6.77 7.20
C VAL A 174 -9.73 8.14 7.06
N HIS A 175 -8.75 8.46 7.91
CA HIS A 175 -8.00 9.71 7.78
C HIS A 175 -7.16 9.72 6.50
N LEU A 176 -6.48 8.62 6.16
CA LEU A 176 -5.76 8.48 4.90
C LEU A 176 -6.67 8.77 3.72
N VAL A 177 -7.79 8.05 3.59
CA VAL A 177 -8.65 8.14 2.40
C VAL A 177 -9.22 9.55 2.22
N ASN A 178 -9.61 10.22 3.31
CA ASN A 178 -10.11 11.58 3.22
C ASN A 178 -9.01 12.61 2.91
N GLN A 179 -7.80 12.42 3.43
CA GLN A 179 -6.67 13.26 3.08
C GLN A 179 -6.27 13.08 1.61
N LEU A 180 -6.21 11.84 1.13
CA LEU A 180 -5.97 11.50 -0.27
C LEU A 180 -7.01 12.15 -1.18
N LYS A 181 -8.29 12.08 -0.81
CA LYS A 181 -9.37 12.78 -1.51
C LYS A 181 -9.15 14.30 -1.55
N ALA A 182 -8.73 14.91 -0.44
CA ALA A 182 -8.42 16.34 -0.40
C ALA A 182 -7.21 16.72 -1.29
N TRP A 183 -6.29 15.78 -1.51
CA TRP A 183 -5.15 15.91 -2.43
C TRP A 183 -5.45 15.43 -3.86
N ASP A 184 -6.72 15.16 -4.17
CA ASP A 184 -7.17 14.74 -5.51
C ASP A 184 -6.50 13.44 -5.99
N PHE A 185 -6.24 12.51 -5.06
CA PHE A 185 -5.93 11.13 -5.42
C PHE A 185 -7.18 10.43 -5.94
N GLN A 186 -6.99 9.58 -6.93
CA GLN A 186 -8.08 8.97 -7.70
C GLN A 186 -8.29 7.51 -7.31
N LEU A 187 -7.26 6.86 -6.78
CA LEU A 187 -7.30 5.43 -6.52
C LEU A 187 -6.42 5.05 -5.32
N ILE A 188 -6.90 4.11 -4.53
CA ILE A 188 -6.09 3.32 -3.60
C ILE A 188 -6.05 1.89 -4.14
N ASP A 189 -4.87 1.37 -4.43
CA ASP A 189 -4.65 -0.04 -4.76
C ASP A 189 -4.57 -0.86 -3.47
N CYS A 190 -5.39 -1.91 -3.41
CA CYS A 190 -5.48 -2.86 -2.30
C CYS A 190 -4.93 -4.25 -2.67
N GLN A 191 -4.34 -4.36 -3.87
CA GLN A 191 -3.77 -5.58 -4.46
C GLN A 191 -4.77 -6.73 -4.58
N VAL A 192 -4.96 -7.48 -3.49
CA VAL A 192 -5.80 -8.68 -3.43
C VAL A 192 -7.03 -8.42 -2.57
N GLU A 193 -8.14 -9.08 -2.89
CA GLU A 193 -9.38 -8.95 -2.13
C GLU A 193 -9.17 -9.30 -0.66
N ASN A 194 -9.80 -8.50 0.21
CA ASN A 194 -9.71 -8.68 1.65
C ASN A 194 -11.05 -8.28 2.27
N PRO A 195 -11.76 -9.20 2.97
CA PRO A 195 -13.05 -8.89 3.59
C PRO A 195 -13.04 -7.66 4.50
N HIS A 196 -11.90 -7.35 5.11
CA HIS A 196 -11.73 -6.13 5.89
C HIS A 196 -11.86 -4.86 5.04
N LEU A 197 -11.19 -4.81 3.90
CA LEU A 197 -11.23 -3.67 2.98
C LEU A 197 -12.55 -3.61 2.22
N ASP A 198 -13.17 -4.76 1.92
CA ASP A 198 -14.48 -4.80 1.26
C ASP A 198 -15.55 -4.14 2.14
N SER A 199 -15.47 -4.39 3.46
CA SER A 199 -16.34 -3.71 4.43
C SER A 199 -16.14 -2.20 4.51
N LEU A 200 -14.99 -1.69 4.00
CA LEU A 200 -14.64 -0.28 3.89
C LEU A 200 -14.90 0.28 2.48
N GLY A 201 -15.43 -0.53 1.56
CA GLY A 201 -15.86 -0.12 0.23
C GLY A 201 -14.91 -0.53 -0.91
N SER A 202 -13.93 -1.41 -0.70
CA SER A 202 -13.11 -1.88 -1.83
C SER A 202 -13.93 -2.72 -2.80
N ILE A 203 -13.52 -2.68 -4.07
CA ILE A 203 -14.10 -3.45 -5.17
C ILE A 203 -12.98 -4.07 -6.00
N SER A 204 -13.34 -5.05 -6.82
CA SER A 204 -12.43 -5.70 -7.76
C SER A 204 -12.62 -5.23 -9.18
N ILE A 205 -11.53 -4.92 -9.87
CA ILE A 205 -11.51 -4.52 -11.29
C ILE A 205 -10.56 -5.41 -12.11
N GLY A 206 -10.79 -5.54 -13.41
CA GLY A 206 -9.89 -6.30 -14.28
C GLY A 206 -8.52 -5.63 -14.46
N ARG A 207 -7.47 -6.42 -14.71
CA ARG A 207 -6.09 -5.95 -14.92
C ARG A 207 -5.98 -4.84 -15.98
N THR A 208 -6.69 -4.97 -17.10
CA THR A 208 -6.71 -3.95 -18.17
C THR A 208 -7.29 -2.62 -17.71
N HIS A 209 -8.33 -2.64 -16.88
CA HIS A 209 -8.92 -1.43 -16.32
C HIS A 209 -7.95 -0.79 -15.31
N PHE A 210 -7.35 -1.58 -14.43
CA PHE A 210 -6.34 -1.09 -13.49
C PHE A 210 -5.15 -0.45 -14.24
N LYS A 211 -4.64 -1.11 -15.28
CA LYS A 211 -3.59 -0.54 -16.14
C LYS A 211 -3.97 0.81 -16.74
N GLY A 212 -5.20 0.94 -17.24
CA GLY A 212 -5.70 2.22 -17.76
C GLY A 212 -5.72 3.33 -16.71
N LEU A 213 -6.03 3.01 -15.45
CA LEU A 213 -5.97 3.97 -14.34
C LEU A 213 -4.52 4.35 -14.02
N LEU A 214 -3.59 3.39 -14.01
CA LEU A 214 -2.15 3.67 -13.85
C LEU A 214 -1.65 4.63 -14.93
N ASP A 215 -1.92 4.33 -16.20
CA ASP A 215 -1.51 5.15 -17.34
C ASP A 215 -2.10 6.58 -17.29
N SER A 216 -3.31 6.73 -16.73
CA SER A 216 -4.00 8.03 -16.63
C SER A 216 -3.49 8.90 -15.48
N TYR A 217 -3.05 8.28 -14.38
CA TYR A 217 -2.85 8.96 -13.11
C TYR A 217 -1.42 8.91 -12.56
N ILE A 218 -0.54 8.15 -13.20
CA ILE A 218 0.88 8.11 -12.88
C ILE A 218 1.67 8.85 -13.96
N PRO A 219 2.32 9.98 -13.63
CA PRO A 219 3.09 10.73 -14.61
C PRO A 219 4.38 10.00 -15.01
N PRO A 220 5.09 10.49 -16.05
CA PRO A 220 6.41 9.99 -16.40
C PRO A 220 7.39 10.01 -15.22
N LEU A 221 8.38 9.11 -15.26
CA LEU A 221 9.31 8.88 -14.14
C LEU A 221 10.06 10.14 -13.71
N GLU A 222 10.52 10.95 -14.67
CA GLU A 222 11.23 12.20 -14.42
C GLU A 222 10.37 13.18 -13.60
N GLN A 223 9.08 13.26 -13.92
CA GLN A 223 8.16 14.11 -13.19
C GLN A 223 7.93 13.58 -11.77
N LEU A 224 7.75 12.27 -11.58
CA LEU A 224 7.60 11.66 -10.25
C LEU A 224 8.74 12.06 -9.31
N TYR A 225 10.00 11.92 -9.74
CA TYR A 225 11.15 12.30 -8.92
C TYR A 225 11.22 13.79 -8.59
N SER A 226 10.64 14.65 -9.43
CA SER A 226 10.66 16.11 -9.23
C SER A 226 9.51 16.65 -8.36
N THR A 227 8.37 15.96 -8.31
CA THR A 227 7.13 16.48 -7.69
C THR A 227 6.72 15.77 -6.40
N GLN A 228 7.41 14.69 -6.00
CA GLN A 228 7.08 13.95 -4.78
C GLN A 228 7.30 14.79 -3.51
N PRO A 229 6.28 14.98 -2.66
CA PRO A 229 6.50 15.58 -1.35
C PRO A 229 7.33 14.62 -0.50
N ARG A 230 8.45 15.11 0.03
CA ARG A 230 9.34 14.28 0.87
C ARG A 230 8.72 13.84 2.19
N LYS A 231 7.68 14.53 2.65
CA LYS A 231 6.99 14.25 3.91
C LYS A 231 5.54 14.67 3.81
N TRP A 232 4.63 13.79 4.20
CA TRP A 232 3.21 14.07 4.34
C TRP A 232 2.89 14.69 5.69
N THR A 233 1.89 15.56 5.67
CA THR A 233 1.24 16.10 6.87
C THR A 233 -0.25 15.87 6.76
N LEU A 234 -0.89 15.63 7.89
CA LEU A 234 -2.34 15.44 7.95
C LEU A 234 -3.02 16.77 8.24
N ASP A 235 -3.78 17.26 7.26
CA ASP A 235 -4.55 18.51 7.37
C ASP A 235 -6.04 18.23 7.54
N TRP A 236 -6.50 17.06 7.10
CA TRP A 236 -7.89 16.64 7.25
C TRP A 236 -8.20 16.26 8.70
N GLN A 237 -9.33 16.75 9.18
CA GLN A 237 -9.90 16.37 10.47
C GLN A 237 -11.31 15.83 10.29
N TYR A 238 -11.66 14.84 11.10
CA TYR A 238 -13.02 14.34 11.10
C TYR A 238 -13.97 15.37 11.73
N CYS A 239 -14.74 16.06 10.88
CA CYS A 239 -15.71 17.09 11.31
C CYS A 239 -17.13 16.55 11.58
N GLY A 240 -17.31 15.24 11.75
CA GLY A 240 -18.63 14.62 11.76
C GLY A 240 -19.52 15.02 12.94
N THR A 241 -20.80 15.31 12.65
CA THR A 241 -21.92 15.31 13.62
C THR A 241 -22.29 13.91 14.09
#